data_AF-A0A916VTM5-F1
#
_entry.id   AF-A0A916VTM5-F1
#
_cell.length_a   1.000
_cell.length_b   1.000
_cell.length_c   1.000
_cell.angle_alpha   90.00
_cell.angle_beta   90.00
_cell.angle_gamma   90.00
#
_symmetry.space_group_name_H-M   'P 1'
#
loop_
_entity.id
_entity.type
_entity.pdbx_description
1 polymer ?
#
loop_
_entity_poly.entity_id
_entity_poly.type
_entity_poly.pdbx_seq_one_letter_code
_entity_poly.pdbx_strand_id
1 'polypeptide(L)'
;MKWGLKIKTLGSMTLNYPELDRGAEPDNCYYIQNQSKVAGKKIDLTQDPPPDLVVEVDITHTDINKLNLYASMGISEFWRYDGEVLLIYQLQNKKYVEVETSPTFPKIEKATFYEFIEQSKLDEVEAEKKLRADLGFRL
;
A
#
# COMPACT_ATOMS: atom_id res chain seq x y z
N MET A 1 9.58 2.71 -21.65
CA MET A 1 10.06 2.16 -20.37
C MET A 1 9.03 1.15 -19.89
N LYS A 2 9.38 -0.15 -19.81
CA LYS A 2 8.50 -1.19 -19.25
C LYS A 2 8.51 -1.06 -17.73
N TRP A 3 7.37 -0.75 -17.12
CA TRP A 3 7.21 -0.62 -15.67
C TRP A 3 7.23 -1.97 -14.93
N GLY A 4 8.07 -2.94 -15.30
CA GLY A 4 8.08 -4.32 -14.79
C GLY A 4 8.38 -4.50 -13.28
N LEU A 5 7.64 -3.83 -12.42
CA LEU A 5 7.65 -3.92 -10.97
C LEU A 5 7.05 -5.29 -10.62
N LYS A 6 7.90 -6.15 -10.08
CA LYS A 6 7.44 -7.36 -9.43
C LYS A 6 6.86 -6.94 -8.08
N ILE A 7 5.58 -7.23 -7.88
CA ILE A 7 4.87 -6.94 -6.64
C ILE A 7 4.61 -8.26 -5.93
N LYS A 8 4.88 -8.33 -4.63
CA LYS A 8 4.38 -9.41 -3.77
C LYS A 8 3.38 -8.82 -2.80
N THR A 9 2.13 -9.25 -2.93
CA THR A 9 1.05 -8.88 -2.03
C THR A 9 1.03 -9.84 -0.84
N LEU A 10 1.00 -9.28 0.36
CA LEU A 10 0.46 -9.94 1.52
C LEU A 10 -0.99 -9.45 1.60
N GLY A 11 -1.98 -10.25 1.16
CA GLY A 11 -3.40 -9.94 1.43
C GLY A 11 -3.67 -10.02 2.95
N SER A 12 -4.92 -10.23 3.38
CA SER A 12 -5.29 -10.44 4.81
C SER A 12 -4.72 -11.73 5.44
N MET A 13 -3.50 -12.11 5.08
CA MET A 13 -2.67 -13.02 5.85
C MET A 13 -2.18 -12.24 7.07
N THR A 14 -2.79 -12.56 8.22
CA THR A 14 -2.36 -12.19 9.56
C THR A 14 -0.86 -11.94 9.60
N LEU A 15 -0.50 -10.66 9.63
CA LEU A 15 0.87 -10.24 9.88
C LEU A 15 1.22 -10.78 11.25
N ASN A 16 2.00 -11.86 11.30
CA ASN A 16 2.49 -12.47 12.53
C ASN A 16 3.60 -11.59 13.13
N TYR A 17 3.30 -10.31 13.35
CA TYR A 17 4.09 -9.48 14.24
C TYR A 17 3.70 -9.88 15.67
N PRO A 18 4.66 -10.23 16.54
CA PRO A 18 4.36 -10.62 17.92
C PRO A 18 3.59 -9.56 18.72
N GLU A 19 3.62 -8.30 18.26
CA GLU A 19 2.99 -7.14 18.91
C GLU A 19 1.74 -6.62 18.18
N LEU A 20 1.33 -7.26 17.06
CA LEU A 20 0.14 -6.83 16.33
C LEU A 20 -1.10 -7.42 17.00
N ASP A 21 -1.92 -6.57 17.63
CA ASP A 21 -3.26 -6.98 18.04
C ASP A 21 -4.04 -7.46 16.81
N ARG A 22 -4.89 -8.47 16.96
CA ARG A 22 -5.66 -9.06 15.84
C ARG A 22 -6.55 -8.06 15.07
N GLY A 23 -6.81 -6.88 15.63
CA GLY A 23 -7.54 -5.78 14.97
C GLY A 23 -6.67 -4.79 14.18
N ALA A 24 -5.35 -4.97 14.18
CA ALA A 24 -4.38 -4.07 13.55
C ALA A 24 -3.83 -4.59 12.21
N GLU A 25 -4.46 -5.64 11.66
CA GLU A 25 -4.13 -6.17 10.34
C GLU A 25 -4.50 -5.14 9.25
N PRO A 26 -3.55 -4.79 8.36
CA PRO A 26 -3.83 -3.92 7.24
C PRO A 26 -4.62 -4.63 6.15
N ASP A 27 -5.53 -3.89 5.50
CA ASP A 27 -6.29 -4.41 4.36
C ASP A 27 -5.37 -4.93 3.25
N ASN A 28 -4.33 -4.15 2.90
CA ASN A 28 -3.36 -4.53 1.87
C ASN A 28 -1.93 -4.11 2.20
N CYS A 29 -0.98 -5.05 2.08
CA CYS A 29 0.46 -4.83 2.19
C CYS A 29 1.19 -5.20 0.90
N TYR A 30 2.10 -4.34 0.44
CA TYR A 30 2.85 -4.56 -0.79
C TYR A 30 4.36 -4.48 -0.56
N TYR A 31 5.07 -5.54 -0.99
CA TYR A 31 6.49 -5.48 -1.26
C TYR A 31 6.71 -5.12 -2.72
N ILE A 32 7.43 -4.03 -2.95
CA ILE A 32 7.70 -3.44 -4.26
C ILE A 32 9.23 -3.33 -4.40
N GLN A 33 9.89 -2.42 -3.68
CA GLN A 33 11.34 -2.31 -3.68
C GLN A 33 11.99 -3.46 -2.90
N ASN A 34 11.34 -3.94 -1.84
CA ASN A 34 11.81 -5.07 -1.03
C ASN A 34 11.37 -6.44 -1.57
N GLN A 35 10.65 -6.50 -2.70
CA GLN A 35 10.10 -7.75 -3.25
C GLN A 35 11.15 -8.85 -3.43
N SER A 36 12.31 -8.51 -3.98
CA SER A 36 13.40 -9.46 -4.24
C SER A 36 13.96 -10.11 -2.96
N LYS A 37 13.85 -9.43 -1.81
CA LYS A 37 14.35 -9.92 -0.51
C LYS A 37 13.43 -10.95 0.13
N VAL A 38 12.14 -10.92 -0.23
CA VAL A 38 11.08 -11.77 0.36
C VAL A 38 10.48 -12.77 -0.64
N ALA A 39 10.96 -12.78 -1.89
CA ALA A 39 10.50 -13.67 -2.93
C ALA A 39 10.72 -15.15 -2.58
N GLY A 40 9.74 -16.02 -2.87
CA GLY A 40 9.90 -17.47 -2.75
C GLY A 40 10.02 -18.04 -1.33
N LYS A 41 9.88 -17.21 -0.28
CA LYS A 41 9.93 -17.65 1.11
C LYS A 41 8.73 -17.19 1.94
N LYS A 42 8.53 -17.86 3.08
CA LYS A 42 7.66 -17.38 4.17
C LYS A 42 8.33 -16.16 4.81
N ILE A 43 7.58 -15.10 4.99
CA ILE A 43 8.06 -13.83 5.53
C ILE A 43 8.10 -13.91 7.05
N ASP A 44 9.21 -13.48 7.64
CA ASP A 44 9.39 -13.28 9.08
C ASP A 44 9.74 -11.81 9.32
N LEU A 45 8.78 -11.02 9.79
CA LEU A 45 8.94 -9.57 9.93
C LEU A 45 9.91 -9.17 11.07
N THR A 46 10.41 -10.12 11.85
CA THR A 46 11.48 -9.88 12.82
C THR A 46 12.87 -9.89 12.17
N GLN A 47 13.00 -10.47 10.97
CA GLN A 47 14.26 -10.65 10.24
C GLN A 47 14.23 -10.07 8.81
N ASP A 48 13.06 -10.05 8.20
CA ASP A 48 12.80 -9.53 6.87
C ASP A 48 12.45 -8.04 6.93
N PRO A 49 12.72 -7.28 5.85
CA PRO A 49 12.29 -5.89 5.79
C PRO A 49 10.76 -5.79 5.89
N PRO A 50 10.23 -4.66 6.38
CA PRO A 50 8.81 -4.40 6.33
C PRO A 50 8.32 -4.27 4.88
N PRO A 51 7.01 -4.37 4.63
CA PRO A 51 6.43 -4.00 3.34
C PRO A 51 6.75 -2.52 3.04
N ASP A 52 6.83 -2.20 1.75
CA ASP A 52 7.15 -0.84 1.29
C ASP A 52 5.93 0.08 1.42
N LEU A 53 4.75 -0.47 1.11
CA LEU A 53 3.47 0.26 1.08
C LEU A 53 2.38 -0.53 1.83
N VAL A 54 1.63 0.18 2.67
CA VAL A 54 0.34 -0.27 3.23
C VAL A 54 -0.79 0.59 2.66
N VAL A 55 -1.90 -0.04 2.28
CA VAL A 55 -3.12 0.64 1.84
C VAL A 55 -4.29 0.20 2.71
N GLU A 56 -5.02 1.16 3.26
CA GLU A 56 -6.17 0.97 4.13
C GLU A 56 -7.42 1.64 3.57
N VAL A 57 -8.54 0.91 3.58
CA VAL A 57 -9.86 1.41 3.24
C VAL A 57 -10.64 1.61 4.54
N ASP A 58 -10.45 2.80 5.12
CA ASP A 58 -10.93 3.12 6.47
C ASP A 58 -12.35 3.71 6.44
N ILE A 59 -13.30 2.90 5.98
CA ILE A 59 -14.73 3.25 5.92
C ILE A 59 -15.33 3.24 7.35
N THR A 60 -14.78 2.44 8.26
CA THR A 60 -15.26 2.30 9.64
C THR A 60 -14.16 2.70 10.62
N HIS A 61 -14.38 3.78 11.37
CA HIS A 61 -13.43 4.27 12.37
C HIS A 61 -13.02 3.15 13.34
N THR A 62 -11.73 2.84 13.38
CA THR A 62 -11.13 2.02 14.43
C THR A 62 -10.39 2.92 15.43
N ASP A 63 -10.42 2.59 16.72
CA ASP A 63 -9.70 3.34 17.78
C ASP A 63 -8.17 3.14 17.72
N ILE A 64 -7.66 2.38 16.75
CA ILE A 64 -6.24 2.06 16.61
C ILE A 64 -5.53 3.21 15.90
N ASN A 65 -4.46 3.70 16.52
CA ASN A 65 -3.58 4.68 15.88
C ASN A 65 -2.66 4.01 14.84
N LYS A 66 -3.23 3.72 13.65
CA LYS A 66 -2.53 3.05 12.54
C LYS A 66 -1.28 3.80 12.08
N LEU A 67 -1.28 5.14 12.13
CA LEU A 67 -0.11 5.95 11.81
C LEU A 67 1.08 5.61 12.73
N ASN A 68 0.88 5.60 14.05
CA ASN A 68 1.95 5.27 14.98
C ASN A 68 2.37 3.80 14.88
N LEU A 69 1.41 2.90 14.66
CA LEU A 69 1.68 1.47 14.48
C LEU A 69 2.57 1.21 13.27
N TYR A 70 2.20 1.67 12.07
CA TYR A 70 2.99 1.39 10.87
C TYR A 70 4.32 2.15 10.87
N ALA A 71 4.38 3.31 11.54
CA ALA A 71 5.64 4.02 11.74
C ALA A 71 6.60 3.25 12.66
N SER A 72 6.10 2.59 13.73
CA SER A 72 6.95 1.77 14.61
C SER A 72 7.48 0.52 13.90
N MET A 73 6.72 -0.01 12.93
CA MET A 73 7.13 -1.11 12.05
C MET A 73 8.10 -0.68 10.95
N GLY A 74 8.33 0.63 10.76
CA GLY A 74 9.26 1.14 9.75
C GLY A 74 8.73 1.05 8.31
N ILE A 75 7.42 0.98 8.12
CA ILE A 75 6.79 0.94 6.79
C ILE A 75 6.99 2.28 6.10
N SER A 76 7.55 2.26 4.89
CA SER A 76 8.01 3.48 4.23
C SER A 76 6.88 4.40 3.77
N GLU A 77 5.76 3.81 3.34
CA GLU A 77 4.62 4.54 2.80
C GLU A 77 3.30 3.95 3.28
N PHE A 78 2.35 4.81 3.62
CA PHE A 78 1.03 4.43 4.11
C PHE A 78 -0.06 5.25 3.42
N TRP A 79 -1.03 4.59 2.81
CA TRP A 79 -2.18 5.21 2.17
C TRP A 79 -3.44 4.91 2.94
N ARG A 80 -4.27 5.93 3.14
CA ARG A 80 -5.58 5.83 3.77
C ARG A 80 -6.64 6.40 2.84
N TYR A 81 -7.66 5.61 2.54
CA TYR A 81 -8.81 6.04 1.77
C TYR A 81 -10.08 5.86 2.60
N ASP A 82 -10.87 6.91 2.80
CA ASP A 82 -12.10 6.87 3.61
C ASP A 82 -13.38 6.66 2.78
N GLY A 83 -13.25 6.45 1.47
CA GLY A 83 -14.36 6.38 0.52
C GLY A 83 -14.58 7.68 -0.27
N GLU A 84 -13.93 8.78 0.13
CA GLU A 84 -13.98 10.07 -0.56
C GLU A 84 -12.58 10.64 -0.82
N VAL A 85 -11.69 10.60 0.18
CA VAL A 85 -10.36 11.21 0.15
C VAL A 85 -9.27 10.16 0.35
N LEU A 86 -8.28 10.18 -0.55
CA LEU A 86 -7.02 9.45 -0.44
C LEU A 86 -5.96 10.34 0.21
N LEU A 87 -5.44 9.92 1.36
CA LEU A 87 -4.29 10.53 2.03
C LEU A 87 -3.07 9.63 1.85
N ILE A 88 -1.94 10.23 1.50
CA ILE A 88 -0.67 9.54 1.28
C ILE A 88 0.32 10.04 2.33
N TYR A 89 0.89 9.11 3.08
CA TYR A 89 1.85 9.39 4.12
C TYR A 89 3.20 8.76 3.80
N GLN A 90 4.27 9.54 3.97
CA GLN A 90 5.64 9.06 3.89
C GLN A 90 6.25 9.02 5.29
N LEU A 91 6.93 7.92 5.62
CA LEU A 91 7.69 7.82 6.86
C LEU A 91 8.95 8.68 6.79
N GLN A 92 9.03 9.68 7.67
CA GLN A 92 10.18 10.56 7.82
C GLN A 92 10.56 10.66 9.30
N ASN A 93 11.80 10.36 9.65
CA ASN A 93 12.29 10.42 11.05
C ASN A 93 11.37 9.69 12.06
N LYS A 94 10.90 8.49 11.70
CA LYS A 94 9.98 7.64 12.49
C LYS A 94 8.57 8.23 12.71
N LYS A 95 8.15 9.21 11.92
CA LYS A 95 6.79 9.76 11.91
C LYS A 95 6.27 9.88 10.49
N TYR A 96 4.98 9.69 10.32
CA TYR A 96 4.36 9.94 9.03
C TYR A 96 4.15 11.43 8.78
N VAL A 97 4.47 11.84 7.56
CA VAL A 97 4.20 13.17 7.02
C VAL A 97 3.33 12.99 5.79
N GLU A 98 2.24 13.74 5.70
CA GLU A 98 1.37 13.74 4.53
C GLU A 98 2.08 14.35 3.32
N VAL A 99 1.92 13.73 2.15
CA VAL A 99 2.50 14.17 0.89
C VAL A 99 1.47 14.08 -0.23
N GLU A 100 1.58 14.94 -1.24
CA GLU A 100 0.67 14.93 -2.39
C GLU A 100 1.06 13.90 -3.46
N THR A 101 2.31 13.45 -3.46
CA THR A 101 2.84 12.52 -4.46
C THR A 101 3.45 11.32 -3.77
N SER A 102 3.05 10.13 -4.23
CA SER A 102 3.61 8.87 -3.76
C SER A 102 5.11 8.78 -4.06
N PRO A 103 5.97 8.57 -3.04
CA PRO A 103 7.37 8.23 -3.26
C PRO A 103 7.57 6.90 -4.01
N THR A 104 6.68 5.93 -3.81
CA THR A 104 6.70 4.64 -4.54
C THR A 104 6.30 4.81 -6.00
N PHE A 105 5.32 5.67 -6.28
CA PHE A 105 4.78 5.91 -7.61
C PHE A 105 4.90 7.39 -8.04
N PRO A 106 6.12 7.94 -8.16
CA PRO A 106 6.34 9.38 -8.33
C PRO A 106 5.89 9.94 -9.70
N LYS A 107 5.47 9.07 -10.61
CA LYS A 107 4.98 9.43 -11.95
C LYS A 107 3.47 9.25 -12.10
N ILE A 108 2.80 8.76 -11.06
CA ILE A 108 1.35 8.60 -11.05
C ILE A 108 0.79 9.78 -10.26
N GLU A 109 -0.08 10.55 -10.89
CA GLU A 109 -0.77 11.63 -10.21
C GLU A 109 -1.83 11.06 -9.27
N LYS A 110 -2.04 11.74 -8.14
CA LYS A 110 -3.06 11.36 -7.15
C LYS A 110 -4.46 11.24 -7.77
N ALA A 111 -4.76 12.09 -8.76
CA ALA A 111 -6.00 12.07 -9.54
C ALA A 111 -6.22 10.73 -10.28
N THR A 112 -5.17 10.10 -10.79
CA THR A 112 -5.27 8.79 -11.47
C THR A 112 -5.77 7.71 -10.52
N PHE A 113 -5.40 7.74 -9.24
CA PHE A 113 -5.92 6.80 -8.25
C PHE A 113 -7.41 7.02 -7.97
N TYR A 114 -7.86 8.27 -7.87
CA TYR A 114 -9.29 8.57 -7.73
C TYR A 114 -10.09 8.09 -8.92
N GLU A 115 -9.62 8.35 -10.15
CA GLU A 115 -10.28 7.87 -11.36
C GLU A 115 -10.37 6.34 -11.39
N PHE A 116 -9.31 5.66 -10.98
CA PHE A 116 -9.30 4.19 -10.89
C PHE A 116 -10.33 3.69 -9.87
N ILE A 117 -10.39 4.28 -8.67
CA ILE A 117 -11.35 3.88 -7.64
C ILE A 117 -12.79 4.10 -8.10
N GLU A 118 -13.10 5.23 -8.75
CA GLU A 118 -14.46 5.48 -9.26
C GLU A 118 -14.85 4.52 -10.38
N GLN A 119 -13.91 4.19 -11.28
CA GLN A 119 -14.18 3.23 -12.35
C GLN A 119 -14.32 1.81 -11.82
N SER A 120 -13.55 1.42 -10.80
CA SER A 120 -13.62 0.06 -10.24
C SER A 120 -14.94 -0.20 -9.53
N LYS A 121 -15.63 0.84 -9.03
CA LYS A 121 -17.01 0.75 -8.52
C LYS A 121 -18.01 0.30 -9.60
N LEU A 122 -17.71 0.55 -10.87
CA LEU A 122 -18.55 0.19 -12.01
C LEU A 122 -18.09 -1.11 -12.69
N ASP A 123 -16.80 -1.22 -12.99
CA ASP A 123 -16.17 -2.38 -13.62
C ASP A 123 -14.68 -2.46 -13.23
N GLU A 124 -14.38 -3.35 -12.29
CA GLU A 124 -13.03 -3.58 -11.77
C GLU A 124 -12.04 -4.01 -12.87
N VAL A 125 -12.48 -4.84 -13.81
CA VAL A 125 -11.61 -5.42 -14.85
C VAL A 125 -11.21 -4.33 -15.85
N GLU A 126 -12.16 -3.49 -16.25
CA GLU A 126 -11.87 -2.39 -17.18
C GLU A 126 -11.03 -1.29 -16.52
N ALA A 127 -11.32 -0.96 -15.27
CA ALA A 127 -10.50 -0.03 -14.48
C ALA A 127 -9.04 -0.51 -14.38
N GLU A 128 -8.82 -1.80 -14.12
CA GLU A 128 -7.47 -2.38 -14.05
C GLU A 128 -6.74 -2.30 -15.40
N LYS A 129 -7.42 -2.63 -16.50
CA LYS A 129 -6.82 -2.53 -17.84
C LYS A 129 -6.43 -1.10 -18.19
N LYS A 130 -7.30 -0.12 -17.89
CA LYS A 130 -7.03 1.29 -18.15
C LYS A 130 -5.83 1.77 -17.34
N LEU A 131 -5.80 1.47 -16.04
CA LEU A 131 -4.67 1.82 -15.18
C LEU A 131 -3.37 1.18 -15.70
N ARG A 132 -3.39 -0.10 -16.08
CA ARG A 132 -2.21 -0.77 -16.67
C ARG A 132 -1.75 -0.10 -17.96
N ALA A 133 -2.67 0.32 -18.83
CA ALA A 133 -2.37 1.03 -20.07
C ALA A 133 -1.75 2.41 -19.80
N ASP A 134 -2.30 3.18 -18.86
CA ASP A 134 -1.80 4.49 -18.44
C ASP A 134 -0.40 4.38 -17.82
N LEU A 135 -0.13 3.27 -17.14
CA LEU A 135 1.19 2.92 -16.59
C LEU A 135 2.15 2.31 -17.63
N GLY A 136 1.74 2.21 -18.90
CA GLY A 136 2.60 1.73 -19.99
C GLY A 136 2.86 0.23 -19.98
N PHE A 137 2.03 -0.55 -19.28
CA PHE A 137 1.99 -2.01 -19.42
C PHE A 137 1.07 -2.34 -20.59
N ARG A 138 1.65 -2.75 -21.73
CA ARG A 138 0.88 -3.34 -22.82
C ARG A 138 0.69 -4.83 -22.55
N LEU A 139 -0.56 -5.30 -22.70
CA LEU A 139 -0.92 -6.72 -22.83
C LEU A 139 -0.22 -7.34 -24.04
#